data_AF-A0A6I7MRQ7-F1
#
_entry.id   AF-A0A6I7MRQ7-F1
#
_cell.length_a   1.000
_cell.length_b   1.000
_cell.length_c   1.000
_cell.angle_alpha   90.00
_cell.angle_beta   90.00
_cell.angle_gamma   90.00
#
_symmetry.space_group_name_H-M   'P 1'
#
loop_
_entity.id
_entity.type
_entity.pdbx_description
1 polymer ?
#
loop_
_entity_poly.entity_id
_entity_poly.type
_entity_poly.pdbx_seq_one_letter_code
_entity_poly.pdbx_strand_id
1 'polypeptide(L)' 'MKKSSLEMLRLTSDEVLGRSQMKKITGGARFTCSCSDGSTSWDGNYSTAMQISNAINNECGSAGGSCHAAPQQ' A
#
# COMPACT_ATOMS: atom_id res chain seq x y z
N MET A 1 37.15 24.93 4.61
CA MET A 1 35.80 24.31 4.72
C MET A 1 34.97 24.81 3.56
N LYS A 2 34.59 23.93 2.61
CA LYS A 2 33.77 24.30 1.45
C LYS A 2 32.32 24.45 1.91
N LYS A 3 31.77 25.67 1.79
CA LYS A 3 30.34 25.95 2.05
C LYS A 3 29.51 25.19 1.01
N SER A 4 28.82 24.15 1.43
CA SER A 4 27.79 23.52 0.61
C SER A 4 26.55 24.41 0.65
N SER A 5 26.31 25.16 -0.42
CA SER A 5 25.07 25.90 -0.63
C SER A 5 23.92 24.89 -0.70
N LEU A 6 23.17 24.74 0.40
CA LEU A 6 21.92 23.99 0.42
C LEU A 6 20.88 24.80 -0.34
N GLU A 7 20.88 24.65 -1.66
CA GLU A 7 19.77 25.10 -2.50
C GLU A 7 18.57 24.22 -2.15
N MET A 8 17.64 24.77 -1.36
CA MET A 8 16.35 24.13 -1.14
C MET A 8 15.63 24.04 -2.48
N LEU A 9 15.36 22.81 -2.94
CA LEU A 9 14.50 22.52 -4.08
C LEU A 9 13.17 23.26 -3.89
N ARG A 10 13.02 24.39 -4.58
CA ARG A 10 11.76 25.12 -4.68
C ARG A 10 10.85 24.31 -5.59
N LEU A 11 10.07 23.42 -4.99
CA LEU A 11 8.94 22.78 -5.66
C LEU A 11 7.92 23.88 -5.97
N THR A 12 7.84 24.27 -7.24
CA THR A 12 6.81 25.16 -7.76
C THR A 12 5.45 24.54 -7.51
N SER A 13 4.48 25.33 -7.06
CA SER A 13 3.20 24.94 -6.44
C SER A 13 2.18 24.21 -7.33
N ASP A 14 2.61 23.47 -8.37
CA ASP A 14 1.73 22.74 -9.30
C ASP A 14 2.07 21.24 -9.46
N GLU A 15 3.06 20.70 -8.74
CA GLU A 15 3.31 19.25 -8.73
C GLU A 15 2.50 18.54 -7.65
N VAL A 16 1.19 18.44 -7.87
CA VAL A 16 0.39 17.43 -7.16
C VAL A 16 0.83 16.07 -7.70
N LEU A 17 1.57 15.31 -6.88
CA LEU A 17 2.01 13.96 -7.21
C LEU A 17 0.83 13.13 -7.74
N GLY A 18 0.98 12.59 -8.94
CA GLY A 18 -0.04 11.72 -9.51
C GLY A 18 -0.24 10.46 -8.64
N ARG A 19 -1.41 9.83 -8.71
CA ARG A 19 -1.72 8.60 -7.92
C ARG A 19 -0.64 7.52 -8.05
N SER A 20 0.00 7.39 -9.21
CA SER A 20 1.09 6.44 -9.45
C SER A 20 2.39 6.81 -8.71
N GLN A 21 2.73 8.10 -8.65
CA GLN A 21 3.87 8.61 -7.88
C GLN A 21 3.59 8.53 -6.38
N MET A 22 2.38 8.87 -5.95
CA MET A 22 1.97 8.67 -4.56
C MET A 22 2.02 7.20 -4.16
N LYS A 23 1.57 6.26 -5.01
CA LYS A 23 1.72 4.81 -4.74
C LYS A 23 3.19 4.39 -4.56
N LYS A 24 4.12 4.96 -5.32
CA LYS A 24 5.57 4.70 -5.14
C LYS A 24 6.11 5.25 -3.81
N ILE A 25 5.57 6.37 -3.32
CA ILE A 25 5.99 7.01 -2.07
C ILE A 25 5.36 6.32 -0.85
N THR A 26 4.07 5.98 -0.90
CA THR A 26 3.35 5.31 0.21
C THR A 26 3.85 3.87 0.43
N GLY A 27 4.45 3.25 -0.59
CA GLY A 27 4.96 1.89 -0.54
C GLY A 27 3.85 0.85 -0.41
N GLY A 28 4.27 -0.41 -0.27
CA GLY A 28 3.37 -1.57 -0.14
C GLY A 28 3.44 -2.52 -1.32
N ALA A 29 3.07 -3.78 -1.07
CA ALA A 29 2.94 -4.79 -2.11
C ALA A 29 1.45 -5.05 -2.39
N ARG A 30 1.14 -5.45 -3.63
CA ARG A 30 -0.19 -5.94 -3.96
C ARG A 30 -0.36 -7.33 -3.35
N PHE A 31 -1.48 -7.56 -2.70
CA PHE A 31 -1.90 -8.87 -2.19
C PHE A 31 -3.26 -9.23 -2.73
N THR A 32 -3.46 -10.51 -3.00
CA THR A 32 -4.77 -11.09 -3.27
C THR A 32 -5.20 -11.82 -2.01
N CYS A 33 -6.39 -11.49 -1.52
CA CYS A 33 -6.96 -11.93 -0.27
C CYS A 33 -8.26 -12.68 -0.48
N SER A 34 -8.56 -13.60 0.43
CA SER A 34 -9.81 -14.37 0.43
C SER A 34 -10.22 -14.75 1.85
N CYS A 35 -11.53 -14.82 2.08
CA CYS A 35 -12.07 -15.34 3.34
C CYS A 35 -12.09 -16.87 3.35
N SER A 36 -11.82 -17.46 4.51
CA SER A 36 -11.74 -18.92 4.67
C SER A 36 -13.07 -19.64 4.43
N ASP A 37 -14.18 -18.92 4.59
CA ASP A 37 -15.54 -19.41 4.33
C ASP A 37 -15.95 -19.31 2.84
N GLY A 38 -15.08 -18.76 1.99
CA GLY A 38 -15.34 -18.55 0.57
C GLY A 38 -16.33 -17.43 0.25
N SER A 39 -16.67 -16.58 1.23
CA SER A 39 -17.66 -15.50 1.06
C SER A 39 -17.23 -14.42 0.08
N THR A 40 -15.94 -14.05 0.08
CA THR A 40 -15.40 -12.99 -0.78
C THR A 40 -13.91 -13.15 -1.06
N SER A 41 -13.44 -12.48 -2.10
CA SER A 41 -12.02 -12.35 -2.47
C SER A 41 -11.76 -10.96 -3.03
N TRP A 42 -10.61 -10.36 -2.70
CA TRP A 42 -10.29 -8.99 -3.08
C TRP A 42 -8.78 -8.79 -3.28
N ASP A 43 -8.42 -7.74 -4.01
CA ASP A 43 -7.04 -7.28 -4.12
C ASP A 43 -6.84 -6.04 -3.24
N GLY A 44 -5.77 -6.05 -2.44
CA GLY A 44 -5.37 -4.93 -1.60
C GLY A 44 -3.92 -4.53 -1.81
N ASN A 45 -3.57 -3.30 -1.44
CA ASN A 45 -2.16 -2.89 -1.34
C ASN A 45 -1.86 -2.66 0.13
N TYR A 46 -0.92 -3.44 0.65
CA TYR A 46 -0.58 -3.41 2.07
C TYR A 46 0.92 -3.26 2.26
N SER A 47 1.28 -2.43 3.22
CA SER A 47 2.68 -2.15 3.58
C SER A 47 3.10 -2.90 4.85
N THR A 48 2.15 -3.39 5.65
CA THR A 48 2.43 -4.12 6.89
C THR A 48 1.49 -5.31 7.07
N ALA A 49 1.93 -6.32 7.82
CA ALA A 49 1.10 -7.47 8.19
C ALA A 49 -0.16 -7.07 8.98
N MET A 50 -0.08 -6.00 9.79
CA MET A 50 -1.23 -5.50 10.54
C MET A 50 -2.33 -4.95 9.63
N GLN A 51 -1.98 -4.28 8.53
CA GLN A 51 -2.98 -3.81 7.55
C GLN A 51 -3.68 -4.99 6.87
N ILE A 52 -2.94 -6.06 6.57
CA ILE A 52 -3.48 -7.31 6.03
C ILE A 52 -4.47 -7.92 7.03
N SER A 53 -4.06 -8.09 8.29
CA SER A 53 -4.93 -8.66 9.33
C SER A 53 -6.19 -7.82 9.56
N ASN A 54 -6.07 -6.49 9.58
CA ASN A 54 -7.23 -5.61 9.73
C ASN A 54 -8.18 -5.71 8.53
N ALA A 55 -7.66 -5.80 7.30
CA ALA A 55 -8.49 -6.01 6.13
C ALA A 55 -9.24 -7.35 6.20
N ILE A 56 -8.55 -8.43 6.58
CA ILE A 56 -9.18 -9.75 6.77
C ILE A 56 -10.29 -9.67 7.84
N ASN A 57 -10.03 -9.03 8.98
CA ASN A 57 -11.03 -8.90 10.04
C ASN A 57 -12.26 -8.08 9.61
N ASN A 58 -12.06 -7.05 8.78
CA ASN A 58 -13.15 -6.20 8.29
C ASN A 58 -14.00 -6.91 7.25
N GLU A 59 -13.38 -7.64 6.31
CA GLU A 59 -14.09 -8.29 5.19
C GLU A 59 -14.65 -9.66 5.59
N CYS A 60 -13.93 -10.43 6.40
CA CYS A 60 -14.28 -11.82 6.73
C CYS A 60 -14.90 -11.98 8.12
N GLY A 61 -14.89 -10.94 8.96
CA GLY A 61 -15.35 -11.02 10.34
C GLY A 61 -14.71 -12.18 11.10
N SER A 62 -15.53 -13.03 11.71
CA SER A 62 -15.07 -14.19 12.50
C SER A 62 -14.60 -15.39 11.66
N ALA A 63 -14.85 -15.42 10.35
CA ALA A 63 -14.42 -16.53 9.49
C ALA A 63 -12.90 -16.56 9.30
N GLY A 64 -12.24 -15.41 9.48
CA GLY A 64 -10.85 -15.22 9.13
C GLY A 64 -10.59 -15.37 7.62
N GLY A 65 -9.33 -15.28 7.24
CA GLY A 65 -8.95 -15.29 5.83
C GLY A 65 -7.45 -15.31 5.66
N SER A 66 -7.02 -15.29 4.39
CA SER A 66 -5.62 -15.32 4.02
C SER A 66 -5.36 -14.37 2.86
N CYS A 67 -4.13 -13.85 2.82
CA CYS A 67 -3.65 -12.98 1.75
C CYS A 67 -2.30 -13.48 1.27
N HIS A 68 -2.10 -13.45 -0.05
CA HIS A 68 -0.85 -13.84 -0.70
C HIS A 68 -0.36 -12.68 -1.56
N ALA A 69 0.96 -12.48 -1.63
CA ALA A 69 1.53 -11.45 -2.49
C ALA A 69 1.13 -11.74 -3.94
N ALA A 70 0.44 -10.79 -4.57
CA ALA A 70 0.05 -10.92 -5.96
C ALA A 70 1.31 -10.77 -6.84
N PRO A 71 1.48 -11.59 -7.89
CA PRO A 71 2.59 -11.43 -8.81
C PRO A 71 2.55 -10.02 -9.40
N GLN A 72 3.66 -9.29 -9.28
CA GLN A 72 3.83 -8.01 -9.94
C GLN A 72 3.94 -8.29 -11.45
N GLN A 73 2.88 -7.99 -12.20
CA GLN A 73 2.90 -7.96 -13.66
C GLN A 73 3.60 -6.69 -14.16
#